data_AF-A0A2V7FDJ3-F1
#
_entry.id   AF-A0A2V7FDJ3-F1
#
_cell.length_a   1.000
_cell.length_b   1.000
_cell.length_c   1.000
_cell.angle_alpha   90.00
_cell.angle_beta   90.00
_cell.angle_gamma   90.00
#
_symmetry.space_group_name_H-M   'P 1'
#
loop_
_entity.id
_entity.type
_entity.pdbx_description
1 polymer ?
#
loop_
_entity_poly.entity_id
_entity_poly.type
_entity_poly.pdbx_seq_one_letter_code
_entity_poly.pdbx_strand_id
1 'polypeptide(L)' 'MRLIQNLVSRFAIAGELLQFFWQNKWWWLTPMIIVLLIVGGLLIFAQSSAVAPFIYTLF' A
#
# COMPACT_ATOMS: atom_id res chain seq x y z
N MET A 1 0.22 -12.69 -36.36
CA MET A 1 1.15 -12.71 -35.20
C MET A 1 1.44 -11.32 -34.56
N ARG A 2 0.96 -10.20 -35.12
CA ARG A 2 1.15 -8.84 -34.55
C ARG A 2 0.48 -8.60 -33.19
N LEU A 3 -0.68 -9.21 -32.92
CA LEU A 3 -1.43 -8.98 -31.67
C LEU A 3 -0.71 -9.51 -30.42
N ILE A 4 -0.08 -10.68 -30.52
CA ILE A 4 0.68 -11.28 -29.42
C ILE A 4 1.94 -10.45 -29.12
N GLN A 5 2.64 -9.98 -30.15
CA GLN A 5 3.81 -9.11 -30.01
C GLN A 5 3.46 -7.80 -29.29
N ASN A 6 2.29 -7.22 -29.58
CA ASN A 6 1.81 -6.01 -28.91
C ASN A 6 1.45 -6.23 -27.44
N LEU A 7 0.93 -7.39 -27.07
CA LEU A 7 0.64 -7.72 -25.67
C LEU A 7 1.92 -7.99 -24.88
N VAL A 8 2.83 -8.80 -25.45
CA VAL A 8 4.13 -9.10 -24.83
C VAL A 8 4.94 -7.83 -24.59
N SER A 9 4.96 -6.90 -25.55
CA SER A 9 5.65 -5.61 -25.38
C SER A 9 5.03 -4.74 -24.29
N ARG A 10 3.69 -4.73 -24.14
CA ARG A 10 3.02 -4.02 -23.03
C ARG A 10 3.35 -4.62 -21.67
N PHE A 11 3.41 -5.95 -21.57
CA PHE A 11 3.82 -6.63 -20.33
C PHE A 11 5.31 -6.41 -20.02
N ALA A 12 6.17 -6.36 -21.02
CA ALA A 12 7.58 -6.03 -20.85
C ALA A 12 7.76 -4.62 -20.25
N ILE A 13 7.03 -3.63 -20.75
CA ILE A 13 7.06 -2.26 -20.20
C ILE A 13 6.62 -2.23 -18.73
N ALA A 14 5.56 -2.96 -18.38
CA ALA A 14 5.11 -3.06 -16.99
C ALA A 14 6.18 -3.74 -16.09
N GLY A 15 6.86 -4.75 -16.61
CA GLY A 15 7.98 -5.42 -15.94
C GLY A 15 9.18 -4.50 -15.72
N GLU A 16 9.56 -3.70 -16.72
CA GLU A 16 10.63 -2.71 -16.61
C GLU A 16 10.31 -1.63 -15.57
N LEU A 17 9.05 -1.18 -15.52
CA LEU A 17 8.55 -0.27 -14.48
C LEU A 17 8.65 -0.90 -13.09
N LEU A 18 8.22 -2.15 -12.91
CA LEU A 18 8.36 -2.87 -11.63
C LEU A 18 9.82 -3.03 -11.22
N GLN A 19 10.71 -3.33 -12.17
CA GLN A 19 12.14 -3.45 -11.93
C GLN A 19 12.76 -2.11 -11.53
N PHE A 20 12.38 -1.01 -12.20
CA PHE A 20 12.78 0.34 -11.83
C PHE A 20 12.36 0.68 -10.40
N PHE A 21 11.10 0.38 -10.05
CA PHE A 21 10.61 0.56 -8.69
C PHE A 21 11.40 -0.28 -7.68
N TRP A 22 11.77 -1.52 -8.01
CA TRP A 22 12.55 -2.37 -7.11
C TRP A 22 13.98 -1.85 -6.90
N GLN A 23 14.61 -1.34 -7.96
CA GLN A 23 15.96 -0.74 -7.89
C GLN A 23 15.96 0.58 -7.13
N ASN A 24 14.92 1.40 -7.33
CA ASN A 24 14.80 2.72 -6.73
C ASN A 24 14.07 2.60 -5.38
N LYS A 25 14.85 2.38 -4.31
CA LYS A 25 14.34 2.12 -2.95
C LYS A 25 13.11 2.98 -2.59
N TRP A 26 12.08 2.33 -2.04
CA TRP A 26 10.75 2.89 -1.76
C TRP A 26 10.66 3.79 -0.52
N TRP A 27 11.66 4.66 -0.28
CA TRP A 27 11.74 5.48 0.95
C TRP A 27 10.52 6.37 1.18
N TRP A 28 9.78 6.69 0.12
CA TRP A 28 8.60 7.56 0.13
C TRP A 28 7.30 6.79 0.40
N LEU A 29 7.26 5.51 0.02
CA LEU A 29 6.12 4.63 0.27
C LEU A 29 6.16 4.06 1.68
N THR A 30 7.35 3.85 2.25
CA THR A 30 7.52 3.41 3.64
C THR A 30 6.71 4.23 4.65
N PRO A 31 6.81 5.58 4.72
CA PRO A 31 6.03 6.36 5.67
C PRO A 31 4.51 6.26 5.44
N MET A 32 4.06 6.22 4.18
CA MET A 32 2.65 6.04 3.83
C MET A 32 2.11 4.69 4.35
N ILE A 33 2.84 3.61 4.10
CA ILE A 33 2.47 2.26 4.55
C ILE A 33 2.44 2.19 6.08
N ILE A 34 3.42 2.81 6.76
CA ILE A 34 3.45 2.86 8.23
C ILE A 34 2.19 3.53 8.79
N VAL A 35 1.80 4.68 8.25
CA VAL A 35 0.58 5.38 8.69
C VAL A 35 -0.65 4.52 8.46
N LEU A 36 -0.77 3.86 7.31
CA LEU A 36 -1.88 2.96 7.02
C LEU A 36 -1.95 1.77 7.98
N LEU A 37 -0.80 1.18 8.34
CA LEU A 37 -0.73 0.09 9.32
C LEU A 37 -1.09 0.55 10.72
N ILE A 38 -0.64 1.75 11.14
CA ILE A 38 -1.01 2.33 12.43
C ILE A 38 -2.52 2.55 12.48
N VAL A 39 -3.10 3.20 11.46
CA VAL A 39 -4.55 3.46 11.41
C VAL A 39 -5.33 2.15 11.38
N GLY A 40 -4.93 1.18 10.55
CA GLY A 40 -5.57 -0.14 10.50
C GLY A 40 -5.49 -0.88 11.84
N GLY A 41 -4.33 -0.83 12.50
CA GLY A 41 -4.16 -1.39 13.85
C GLY A 41 -5.05 -0.69 14.88
N LEU A 42 -5.09 0.64 14.88
CA LEU A 42 -5.98 1.42 15.73
C LEU A 42 -7.45 1.05 15.51
N LEU A 43 -7.89 0.82 14.27
CA LEU A 43 -9.26 0.39 13.98
C LEU A 43 -9.57 -1.01 14.53
N ILE A 44 -8.61 -1.93 14.52
CA ILE A 44 -8.76 -3.26 15.14
C ILE A 44 -8.88 -3.12 16.66
N PHE A 45 -8.04 -2.28 17.28
CA PHE A 45 -8.08 -2.05 18.74
C PHE A 45 -9.29 -1.21 19.18
N ALA A 46 -9.76 -0.27 18.36
CA ALA A 46 -10.95 0.53 18.63
C ALA A 46 -12.24 -0.30 18.68
N GLN A 47 -12.28 -1.42 17.94
CA GLN A 47 -13.36 -2.40 18.05
C GLN A 47 -13.33 -3.17 19.37
N SER A 48 -12.17 -3.24 20.04
CA SER A 48 -12.10 -3.78 21.40
C SER A 48 -12.68 -2.75 22.38
N SER A 49 -13.68 -3.18 23.16
CA SER A 49 -14.45 -2.35 24.10
C SER A 49 -13.59 -1.52 25.07
N ALA A 50 -12.32 -1.89 25.30
CA ALA A 50 -11.41 -1.19 26.20
C ALA A 50 -10.92 0.18 25.67
N VAL A 51 -10.86 0.38 24.35
CA VAL A 51 -10.35 1.64 23.75
C VAL A 51 -11.49 2.59 23.39
N ALA A 52 -12.69 2.06 23.15
CA ALA A 52 -13.88 2.83 22.81
C ALA A 52 -14.15 4.03 23.75
N PRO A 53 -14.05 3.92 25.09
CA PRO A 53 -14.34 5.04 25.99
C PRO A 53 -13.41 6.23 25.79
N PHE A 54 -12.13 6.01 25.44
CA PHE A 54 -11.15 7.08 25.25
C PHE A 54 -11.36 7.85 23.94
N ILE A 55 -11.89 7.18 22.92
CA ILE A 55 -12.27 7.83 21.65
C ILE A 55 -13.53 8.67 21.88
N TYR A 56 -14.55 8.13 22.56
CA TYR A 56 -15.80 8.86 22.81
C TYR A 56 -15.67 10.00 23.83
N THR A 57 -14.65 10.01 24.70
CA THR A 57 -14.43 11.15 25.62
C THR A 57 -13.79 12.37 24.96
N LEU A 58 -13.18 12.20 23.78
CA LEU A 58 -12.52 13.29 23.05
C LEU A 58 -13.47 14.03 22.08
N PHE A 59 -14.75 13.61 22.00
CA PHE A 59 -15.79 14.23 21.19
C PHE A 59 -17.05 14.50 22.01
#